data_AF-A0A6L9EV41-F1
#
_entry.id   AF-A0A6L9EV41-F1
#
_cell.length_a   1.000
_cell.length_b   1.000
_cell.length_c   1.000
_cell.angle_alpha   90.00
_cell.angle_beta   90.00
_cell.angle_gamma   90.00
#
_symmetry.space_group_name_H-M   'P 1'
#
loop_
_entity.id
_entity.type
_entity.pdbx_description
1 polymer ?
#
loop_
_entity_poly.entity_id
_entity_poly.type
_entity_poly.pdbx_seq_one_letter_code
_entity_poly.pdbx_strand_id
1 'polypeptide(L)'
;MVEKLKENARKGRTSRKDIVYFYFVHNDTVFHKLKNLSRGGIKKLDIKKNDCFEMRVVKNDYGIFDIDFKKKKDTLIDKRKYRVQKYNTIIHRYIIE
;
A
#
# COMPACT_ATOMS: atom_id res chain seq x y z
N MET A 1 1.09 5.77 -2.98
CA MET A 1 0.30 5.44 -4.18
C MET A 1 -0.04 3.96 -4.22
N VAL A 2 -1.28 3.63 -4.55
CA VAL A 2 -1.79 2.24 -4.63
C VAL A 2 -1.29 1.55 -5.89
N GLU A 3 -0.67 0.40 -5.72
CA GLU A 3 -0.12 -0.41 -6.83
C GLU A 3 -1.08 -1.51 -7.24
N LYS A 4 -1.65 -2.19 -6.24
CA LYS A 4 -2.46 -3.37 -6.45
C LYS A 4 -3.47 -3.50 -5.32
N LEU A 5 -4.60 -4.08 -5.68
CA LEU A 5 -5.71 -4.34 -4.77
C LEU A 5 -6.01 -5.83 -4.82
N LYS A 6 -6.28 -6.42 -3.65
CA LYS A 6 -6.73 -7.81 -3.55
C LYS A 6 -7.94 -7.86 -2.63
N GLU A 7 -9.11 -7.93 -3.23
CA GLU A 7 -10.38 -8.06 -2.52
C GLU A 7 -10.60 -9.49 -2.04
N ASN A 8 -11.34 -9.65 -0.93
CA ASN A 8 -11.79 -10.94 -0.40
C ASN A 8 -10.66 -11.99 -0.22
N ALA A 9 -9.45 -11.53 0.08
CA ALA A 9 -8.31 -12.38 0.41
C ALA A 9 -8.62 -13.23 1.65
N ARG A 10 -8.18 -14.48 1.63
CA ARG A 10 -8.36 -15.38 2.77
C ARG A 10 -7.47 -14.91 3.94
N LYS A 11 -8.07 -14.68 5.11
CA LYS A 11 -7.35 -14.38 6.37
C LYS A 11 -7.28 -15.62 7.28
N GLY A 12 -8.21 -16.57 7.11
CA GLY A 12 -8.29 -17.82 7.88
C GLY A 12 -9.29 -18.79 7.25
N ARG A 13 -9.83 -19.75 8.02
CA ARG A 13 -10.82 -20.71 7.49
C ARG A 13 -12.09 -20.03 6.98
N THR A 14 -12.66 -19.13 7.78
CA THR A 14 -13.95 -18.46 7.51
C THR A 14 -13.80 -16.96 7.23
N SER A 15 -12.78 -16.31 7.77
CA SER A 15 -12.62 -14.85 7.64
C SER A 15 -11.97 -14.44 6.30
N ARG A 16 -12.53 -13.38 5.70
CA ARG A 16 -11.98 -12.68 4.52
C ARG A 16 -11.51 -11.28 4.91
N LYS A 17 -10.53 -10.76 4.18
CA LYS A 17 -10.01 -9.40 4.31
C LYS A 17 -9.73 -8.82 2.94
N ASP A 18 -9.65 -7.51 2.86
CA ASP A 18 -9.16 -6.83 1.69
C ASP A 18 -7.70 -6.42 1.93
N ILE A 19 -6.87 -6.44 0.89
CA ILE A 19 -5.46 -6.07 0.99
C ILE A 19 -5.18 -4.97 -0.03
N VAL A 20 -4.66 -3.85 0.46
CA VAL A 20 -4.19 -2.74 -0.36
C VAL A 20 -2.68 -2.79 -0.37
N TYR A 21 -2.09 -2.97 -1.56
CA TYR A 21 -0.67 -2.86 -1.78
C TYR A 21 -0.36 -1.46 -2.29
N PHE A 22 0.61 -0.81 -1.67
CA PHE A 22 0.94 0.55 -1.98
C PHE A 22 2.43 0.79 -1.75
N TYR A 23 2.93 1.84 -2.39
CA TYR A 23 4.29 2.32 -2.17
C TYR A 23 4.30 3.79 -1.79
N PHE A 24 5.41 4.20 -1.21
CA PHE A 24 5.79 5.59 -1.05
C PHE A 24 7.27 5.76 -1.27
N VAL A 25 7.68 6.99 -1.51
CA VAL A 25 9.08 7.34 -1.74
C VAL A 25 9.57 8.17 -0.58
N HIS A 26 10.72 7.80 -0.05
CA HIS A 26 11.44 8.59 0.94
C HIS A 26 12.95 8.35 0.77
N ASN A 27 13.76 9.41 0.80
CA ASN A 27 15.23 9.35 0.70
C ASN A 27 15.73 8.43 -0.43
N ASP A 28 15.30 8.72 -1.67
CA ASP A 28 15.66 7.97 -2.89
C ASP A 28 15.31 6.47 -2.89
N THR A 29 14.48 6.05 -1.92
CA THR A 29 14.05 4.67 -1.76
C THR A 29 12.54 4.57 -1.89
N VAL A 30 12.09 3.58 -2.66
CA VAL A 30 10.69 3.20 -2.74
C VAL A 30 10.41 2.12 -1.71
N PHE A 31 9.43 2.37 -0.84
CA PHE A 31 9.00 1.43 0.19
C PHE A 31 7.66 0.85 -0.20
N HIS A 32 7.61 -0.45 -0.45
CA HIS A 32 6.39 -1.20 -0.72
C HIS A 32 5.83 -1.77 0.57
N LYS A 33 4.59 -1.41 0.88
CA LYS A 33 3.86 -1.85 2.06
C LYS A 33 2.49 -2.38 1.66
N LEU A 34 1.86 -3.05 2.62
CA LEU A 34 0.50 -3.54 2.47
C LEU A 34 -0.31 -3.15 3.70
N LYS A 35 -1.56 -2.77 3.48
CA LYS A 35 -2.54 -2.56 4.56
C LYS A 35 -3.65 -3.56 4.40
N ASN A 36 -3.95 -4.26 5.50
CA ASN A 36 -5.12 -5.13 5.57
C ASN A 36 -6.32 -4.27 5.98
N LEU A 37 -7.41 -4.37 5.22
CA LEU A 37 -8.70 -3.77 5.53
C LEU A 37 -9.70 -4.88 5.88
N SER A 38 -10.79 -4.51 6.56
CA SER A 38 -11.94 -5.39 6.71
C SER A 38 -12.51 -5.77 5.34
N ARG A 39 -13.23 -6.89 5.28
CA ARG A 39 -13.93 -7.32 4.05
C ARG A 39 -14.78 -6.17 3.49
N GLY A 40 -14.65 -5.89 2.20
CA GLY A 40 -15.37 -4.82 1.52
C GLY A 40 -14.84 -3.41 1.78
N GLY A 41 -13.73 -3.27 2.53
CA GLY A 41 -13.12 -1.98 2.84
C GLY A 41 -12.63 -1.24 1.60
N ILE A 42 -12.12 -1.96 0.58
CA ILE A 42 -11.69 -1.35 -0.69
C ILE A 42 -12.87 -0.68 -1.40
N LYS A 43 -13.99 -1.42 -1.53
CA LYS A 43 -15.21 -0.90 -2.17
C LYS A 43 -15.85 0.23 -1.37
N LYS A 44 -15.94 0.07 -0.05
CA LYS A 44 -16.53 1.08 0.84
C LYS A 44 -15.79 2.43 0.80
N LEU A 45 -14.48 2.39 0.63
CA LEU A 45 -13.62 3.57 0.58
C LEU A 45 -13.31 4.04 -0.85
N ASP A 46 -13.92 3.44 -1.88
CA ASP A 46 -13.68 3.70 -3.31
C ASP A 46 -12.17 3.79 -3.64
N ILE A 47 -11.40 2.83 -3.14
CA ILE A 47 -9.94 2.79 -3.36
C ILE A 47 -9.68 2.20 -4.74
N LYS A 48 -8.97 2.95 -5.58
CA LYS A 48 -8.62 2.53 -6.94
C LYS A 48 -7.11 2.35 -7.07
N LYS A 49 -6.71 1.56 -8.07
CA LYS A 49 -5.31 1.48 -8.48
C LYS A 49 -4.87 2.88 -8.91
N ASN A 50 -3.62 3.24 -8.60
CA ASN A 50 -3.02 4.55 -8.84
C ASN A 50 -3.52 5.68 -7.92
N ASP A 51 -4.49 5.45 -7.04
CA ASP A 51 -4.86 6.46 -6.04
C ASP A 51 -3.66 6.77 -5.13
N CYS A 52 -3.51 8.04 -4.77
CA CYS A 52 -2.56 8.48 -3.76
C CYS A 52 -3.32 8.99 -2.54
N PHE A 53 -2.80 8.68 -1.36
CA PHE A 53 -3.43 9.00 -0.08
C PHE A 53 -2.42 9.65 0.86
N GLU A 54 -2.91 10.46 1.79
CA GLU A 54 -2.08 10.98 2.87
C GLU A 54 -1.62 9.84 3.78
N MET A 55 -0.34 9.84 4.14
CA MET A 55 0.26 8.84 5.00
C MET A 55 1.21 9.50 5.98
N ARG A 56 1.18 9.01 7.22
CA ARG A 56 2.14 9.35 8.28
C ARG A 56 3.05 8.16 8.50
N VAL A 57 4.34 8.41 8.59
CA VAL A 57 5.36 7.38 8.82
C VAL A 57 6.22 7.82 10.00
N VAL A 58 6.56 6.88 10.89
CA VAL A 58 7.44 7.17 12.02
C VAL A 58 8.85 7.46 11.48
N LYS A 59 9.45 8.58 11.90
CA LYS A 59 10.77 9.02 11.39
C LYS A 59 11.87 7.98 11.59
N ASN A 60 11.84 7.24 12.69
CA ASN A 60 12.86 6.27 13.06
C ASN A 60 12.57 4.86 12.54
N ASP A 61 11.33 4.58 12.10
CA ASP A 61 10.93 3.26 11.61
C ASP A 61 9.88 3.40 10.50
N TYR A 62 10.35 3.27 9.25
CA TYR A 62 9.51 3.28 8.07
C TYR A 62 8.63 2.03 7.92
N GLY A 63 8.74 1.08 8.84
CA GLY A 63 7.82 -0.04 9.03
C GLY A 63 6.51 0.37 9.71
N ILE A 64 6.52 1.42 10.51
CA ILE A 64 5.34 1.90 11.25
C ILE A 64 4.75 3.08 10.50
N PHE A 65 3.55 2.88 9.97
CA PHE A 65 2.84 3.88 9.16
C PHE A 65 1.33 3.85 9.42
N ASP A 66 0.69 4.98 9.16
CA ASP A 66 -0.76 5.10 9.12
C ASP A 66 -1.21 5.85 7.87
N ILE A 67 -2.22 5.31 7.18
CA ILE A 67 -2.74 5.85 5.91
C ILE A 67 -4.17 6.30 6.13
N ASP A 68 -4.45 7.54 5.72
CA ASP A 68 -5.80 8.07 5.68
C ASP A 68 -6.41 7.87 4.29
N PHE A 69 -7.15 6.77 4.12
CA PHE A 69 -7.85 6.46 2.87
C PHE A 69 -9.00 7.40 2.52
N LYS A 70 -9.36 8.35 3.39
CA LYS A 70 -10.36 9.39 3.07
C LYS A 70 -9.72 10.60 2.40
N LYS A 71 -8.41 10.79 2.57
CA LYS A 71 -7.68 11.95 2.04
C LYS A 71 -6.90 11.56 0.79
N LYS A 72 -7.56 11.64 -0.36
CA LYS A 72 -6.91 11.49 -1.66
C LYS A 72 -6.00 12.69 -1.95
N LYS A 73 -4.89 12.43 -2.63
CA LYS A 73 -3.94 13.43 -3.11
C LYS A 73 -3.68 13.20 -4.58
N ASP A 74 -3.52 14.27 -5.33
CA ASP A 74 -2.97 14.20 -6.68
C ASP A 74 -1.45 14.22 -6.55
N THR A 75 -0.78 13.15 -6.99
CA THR A 75 0.68 13.09 -6.95
C THR A 75 1.20 12.30 -8.13
N LEU A 76 2.13 12.89 -8.89
CA LEU A 76 2.89 12.24 -9.94
C LEU A 76 4.17 11.67 -9.35
N ILE A 77 4.17 10.37 -9.03
CA ILE A 77 5.36 9.65 -8.58
C ILE A 77 5.78 8.66 -9.65
N ASP A 78 6.96 8.86 -10.24
CA ASP A 78 7.57 7.91 -11.17
C ASP A 78 8.62 7.05 -10.44
N LYS A 79 8.33 5.76 -10.28
CA LYS A 79 9.24 4.81 -9.62
C LYS A 79 10.57 4.63 -10.34
N ARG A 80 10.62 4.86 -11.65
CA ARG A 80 11.84 4.70 -12.46
C ARG A 80 12.93 5.68 -12.06
N LYS A 81 12.55 6.78 -11.40
CA LYS A 81 13.48 7.78 -10.87
C LYS A 81 14.22 7.32 -9.62
N TYR A 82 13.85 6.17 -9.04
CA TYR A 82 14.38 5.69 -7.77
C TYR A 82 15.03 4.32 -7.91
N ARG A 83 16.26 4.18 -7.39
CA ARG A 83 17.08 2.98 -7.58
C ARG A 83 16.79 1.88 -6.56
N VAL A 84 16.45 2.25 -5.33
CA VAL A 84 16.31 1.30 -4.23
C VAL A 84 14.84 0.99 -3.99
N GLN A 85 14.49 -0.30 -4.00
CA GLN A 85 13.14 -0.79 -3.70
C GLN A 85 13.21 -1.66 -2.44
N LYS A 86 12.37 -1.35 -1.44
CA LYS A 86 12.26 -2.10 -0.19
C LYS A 86 10.86 -2.69 -0.07
N TYR A 87 10.78 -4.02 -0.07
CA TYR A 87 9.51 -4.74 0.01
C TYR A 87 9.20 -5.16 1.45
N ASN A 88 7.91 -5.13 1.80
CA ASN A 88 7.47 -5.62 3.11
C ASN A 88 7.83 -7.10 3.37
N THR A 89 7.72 -7.96 2.35
CA THR A 89 8.09 -9.38 2.40
C THR A 89 8.51 -9.87 1.01
N ILE A 90 9.17 -11.03 0.93
CA ILE A 90 9.53 -11.69 -0.33
C ILE A 90 8.27 -12.05 -1.14
N ILE A 91 7.24 -12.61 -0.48
CA ILE A 91 5.96 -12.94 -1.13
C ILE A 91 5.30 -11.67 -1.71
N HIS A 92 5.40 -10.55 -0.99
CA HIS A 92 4.87 -9.28 -1.47
C HIS A 92 5.61 -8.80 -2.72
N ARG A 93 6.94 -8.96 -2.79
CA ARG A 93 7.73 -8.65 -3.98
C ARG A 93 7.20 -9.38 -5.22
N TYR A 94 7.02 -10.71 -5.15
CA TYR A 94 6.47 -11.53 -6.24
C TYR A 94 5.05 -11.14 -6.68
N ILE A 95 4.29 -10.41 -5.86
CA ILE A 95 2.94 -9.97 -6.19
C ILE A 95 2.96 -8.64 -6.97
N ILE A 96 4.00 -7.84 -6.77
CA ILE A 96 4.11 -6.46 -7.27
C ILE A 96 5.04 -6.36 -8.49
N GLU A 97 6.18 -7.03 -8.45
CA GLU A 97 7.04 -7.28 -9.63
C GLU A 97 6.45 -8.41 -10.48
#